data_AF-A0A2T7N2K6-F1
#
_entry.id   AF-A0A2T7N2K6-F1
#
_cell.length_a   1.000
_cell.length_b   1.000
_cell.length_c   1.000
_cell.angle_alpha   90.00
_cell.angle_beta   90.00
_cell.angle_gamma   90.00
#
_symmetry.space_group_name_H-M   'P 1'
#
loop_
_entity.id
_entity.type
_entity.pdbx_description
1 polymer ?
#
loop_
_entity_poly.entity_id
_entity_poly.type
_entity_poly.pdbx_seq_one_letter_code
_entity_poly.pdbx_strand_id
1 'polypeptide(L)' 'MAKIVIIGGGIGGLAAGCFARMNGFDPIILEKSSKLGGLCTS' A
#
# COMPACT_ATOMS: atom_id res chain seq x y z
N MET A 1 -0.92 -18.10 -3.56
CA MET A 1 -0.73 -16.65 -3.75
C MET A 1 0.20 -16.15 -2.64
N ALA A 2 1.27 -15.42 -2.99
CA ALA A 2 2.23 -14.94 -1.98
C ALA A 2 1.73 -13.63 -1.34
N LYS A 3 1.87 -13.53 -0.01
CA LYS A 3 1.52 -12.32 0.74
C LYS A 3 2.66 -11.31 0.72
N ILE A 4 2.33 -10.04 0.55
CA ILE A 4 3.29 -8.93 0.61
C ILE A 4 2.81 -7.95 1.67
N VAL A 5 3.68 -7.55 2.59
CA VAL A 5 3.38 -6.49 3.55
C VAL A 5 4.10 -5.22 3.10
N ILE A 6 3.33 -4.14 2.96
CA ILE A 6 3.81 -2.81 2.58
C ILE A 6 3.60 -1.90 3.80
N ILE A 7 4.68 -1.30 4.31
CA ILE A 7 4.62 -0.38 5.45
C ILE A 7 4.67 1.05 4.92
N GLY A 8 3.57 1.78 5.13
CA GLY A 8 3.34 3.14 4.63
C GLY A 8 2.27 3.19 3.54
N GLY A 9 1.19 3.93 3.80
CA GLY A 9 0.05 4.19 2.91
C GLY A 9 0.16 5.51 2.15
N GLY A 10 1.37 5.97 1.86
CA GLY A 10 1.63 7.10 0.96
C GLY A 10 1.51 6.72 -0.53
N ILE A 11 1.73 7.68 -1.44
CA ILE A 11 1.56 7.47 -2.88
C ILE A 11 2.36 6.26 -3.41
N GLY A 12 3.60 6.08 -2.96
CA GLY A 12 4.44 4.94 -3.34
C GLY A 12 3.92 3.61 -2.83
N GLY A 13 3.48 3.54 -1.57
CA GLY A 13 2.95 2.32 -0.96
C GLY A 13 1.62 1.88 -1.56
N LEU A 14 0.73 2.84 -1.84
CA LEU A 14 -0.53 2.58 -2.54
C LEU A 14 -0.28 2.08 -3.97
N ALA A 15 0.61 2.73 -4.72
CA ALA A 15 0.97 2.29 -6.06
C ALA A 15 1.58 0.88 -6.05
N ALA A 16 2.51 0.61 -5.13
CA ALA A 16 3.11 -0.72 -4.95
C ALA A 16 2.03 -1.78 -4.64
N GLY A 17 1.04 -1.48 -3.81
CA GLY A 17 -0.08 -2.37 -3.53
C GLY A 17 -0.95 -2.65 -4.76
N CYS A 18 -1.26 -1.62 -5.56
CA CYS A 18 -1.98 -1.80 -6.82
C CYS A 18 -1.21 -2.74 -7.78
N PHE A 19 0.07 -2.47 -8.02
CA PHE A 19 0.88 -3.30 -8.90
C PHE A 19 1.08 -4.71 -8.35
N ALA A 20 1.29 -4.88 -7.04
CA ALA A 20 1.38 -6.19 -6.41
C ALA A 20 0.10 -7.01 -6.66
N ARG A 21 -1.08 -6.43 -6.44
CA ARG A 21 -2.36 -7.11 -6.71
C ARG A 21 -2.54 -7.45 -8.19
N MET A 22 -2.19 -6.54 -9.09
CA MET A 22 -2.23 -6.77 -10.54
C MET A 22 -1.30 -7.92 -10.98
N ASN A 23 -0.20 -8.14 -10.28
CA ASN A 23 0.74 -9.23 -10.53
C ASN A 23 0.41 -10.52 -9.78
N GLY A 24 -0.81 -10.64 -9.22
CA GLY A 24 -1.28 -11.87 -8.59
C GLY A 24 -0.69 -12.12 -7.19
N PHE A 25 -0.27 -11.08 -6.48
CA PHE A 25 0.07 -11.14 -5.06
C PHE A 25 -1.14 -10.73 -4.18
N ASP A 26 -1.04 -11.04 -2.89
CA ASP A 26 -1.99 -10.60 -1.86
C ASP A 26 -1.35 -9.53 -0.96
N PRO A 27 -1.36 -8.24 -1.37
CA PRO A 27 -0.72 -7.17 -0.62
C PRO A 27 -1.58 -6.70 0.56
N ILE A 28 -0.92 -6.46 1.69
CA ILE A 28 -1.48 -5.82 2.88
C ILE A 28 -0.69 -4.53 3.11
N ILE A 29 -1.38 -3.40 3.11
CA ILE A 29 -0.79 -2.09 3.40
C ILE A 29 -1.08 -1.73 4.85
N LEU A 30 -0.03 -1.42 5.61
CA LEU A 30 -0.11 -0.96 6.99
C LEU A 30 0.31 0.51 7.05
N GLU A 31 -0.60 1.37 7.50
CA GLU A 31 -0.35 2.80 7.71
C GLU A 31 -0.61 3.13 9.18
N LYS A 32 0.28 3.93 9.77
CA LYS A 32 0.17 4.38 11.17
C LYS A 32 -0.96 5.41 11.31
N SER A 33 -1.12 6.28 10.31
CA SER A 33 -2.15 7.30 10.27
C SER A 33 -3.53 6.70 10.02
N SER A 34 -4.58 7.38 10.48
CA SER A 34 -5.97 7.04 10.14
C SER A 34 -6.37 7.42 8.72
N LYS A 35 -5.54 8.22 8.03
CA LYS A 35 -5.72 8.62 6.63
C LYS A 35 -4.58 8.07 5.76
N LEU A 36 -4.95 7.61 4.57
CA LEU A 36 -4.01 7.27 3.51
C LEU A 36 -3.57 8.54 2.76
N GLY A 37 -2.47 8.44 2.01
CA GLY A 37 -1.94 9.53 1.18
C GLY A 37 -0.57 10.02 1.62
N GLY A 38 -0.15 9.76 2.85
CA GLY A 38 1.15 10.23 3.38
C GLY A 38 1.24 11.76 3.27
N LEU A 39 2.29 12.27 2.62
CA LEU A 39 2.48 13.71 2.36
C LEU A 39 1.42 14.32 1.41
N CYS A 40 0.63 13.50 0.71
CA CYS A 40 -0.42 13.94 -0.20
C CYS A 40 -1.82 13.89 0.45
N THR A 41 -1.90 14.00 1.76
CA THR A 41 -3.17 13.99 2.52
C THR A 41 -3.73 15.41 2.64
N SER A 42 -5.04 15.58 2.44
CA SER A 42 -5.78 16.84 2.67
C SER A 42 -6.30 16.98 4.10
#